data_AF-A0A935BR06-F1
#
_entry.id   AF-A0A935BR06-F1
#
_cell.length_a   1.000
_cell.length_b   1.000
_cell.length_c   1.000
_cell.angle_alpha   90.00
_cell.angle_beta   90.00
_cell.angle_gamma   90.00
#
_symmetry.space_group_name_H-M   'P 1'
#
loop_
_entity.id
_entity.type
_entity.pdbx_description
1 polymer ?
#
loop_
_entity_poly.entity_id
_entity_poly.type
_entity_poly.pdbx_seq_one_letter_code
_entity_poly.pdbx_strand_id
1 'polypeptide(L)'
;MKKALIGTALVIGMIGSAAAATNCSSFPNNVVTGNVNDDVFASGYTCTIAASAFVNGNVLQVGDGDLVIRGIVNGAAEETGNGSIIVAKGEVGGNLTEADAGNITIRGGSTIKGSVEEAGIGSVFVTVDLPGVVNADILESGPGNVTVTATVGSFEGSVIETEGGSVTVTVNAGYSFKGSVEEYDAGSVLATLNGFFEGNIAELDLGNLETRGAGTFKGNSEHALPGTCVNSIADFQGAVCNLL
;
A
#
# COMPACT_ATOMS: atom_id res chain seq x y z
N MET A 1 35.34 19.55 -29.51
CA MET A 1 35.62 18.12 -29.21
C MET A 1 34.29 17.38 -29.21
N LYS A 2 34.04 16.53 -30.21
CA LYS A 2 32.80 15.77 -30.39
C LYS A 2 32.89 14.49 -29.57
N LYS A 3 31.98 14.26 -28.61
CA LYS A 3 31.87 12.99 -27.90
C LYS A 3 30.79 12.14 -28.58
N ALA A 4 31.20 10.96 -29.03
CA ALA A 4 30.35 9.96 -29.66
C ALA A 4 29.50 9.25 -28.60
N LEU A 5 28.19 9.11 -28.86
CA LEU A 5 27.30 8.20 -28.14
C LEU A 5 27.61 6.77 -28.62
N ILE A 6 28.00 5.89 -27.71
CA ILE A 6 28.05 4.45 -27.94
C ILE A 6 26.65 3.92 -27.63
N GLY A 7 25.92 3.56 -28.69
CA GLY A 7 24.62 2.90 -28.57
C GLY A 7 24.80 1.45 -28.14
N THR A 8 24.31 1.12 -26.96
CA THR A 8 24.20 -0.27 -26.48
C THR A 8 22.94 -0.87 -27.08
N ALA A 9 23.09 -1.88 -27.95
CA ALA A 9 21.97 -2.62 -28.51
C ALA A 9 21.35 -3.52 -27.43
N LEU A 10 20.06 -3.29 -27.13
CA LEU A 10 19.23 -4.16 -26.31
C LEU A 10 19.01 -5.48 -27.07
N VAL A 11 19.68 -6.54 -26.63
CA VAL A 11 19.44 -7.90 -27.11
C VAL A 11 18.16 -8.40 -26.43
N ILE A 12 17.05 -8.35 -27.16
CA ILE A 12 15.80 -8.99 -26.76
C ILE A 12 15.97 -10.49 -26.99
N GLY A 13 16.30 -11.22 -25.92
CA GLY A 13 16.30 -12.68 -25.92
C GLY A 13 14.89 -13.20 -26.20
N MET A 14 14.77 -14.13 -27.14
CA MET A 14 13.51 -14.78 -27.50
C MET A 14 12.90 -15.47 -26.28
N ILE A 15 11.71 -15.03 -25.88
CA ILE A 15 10.93 -15.62 -24.79
C ILE A 15 10.16 -16.81 -25.36
N GLY A 16 10.18 -17.93 -24.62
CA GLY A 16 9.35 -19.09 -24.92
C GLY A 16 7.87 -18.71 -25.02
N SER A 17 7.10 -19.52 -25.73
CA SER A 17 5.65 -19.36 -25.90
C SER A 17 4.96 -19.11 -24.57
N ALA A 18 4.49 -17.87 -24.34
CA ALA A 18 3.65 -17.54 -23.19
C ALA A 18 2.38 -18.38 -23.27
N ALA A 19 2.08 -19.13 -22.21
CA ALA A 19 0.75 -19.66 -22.01
C ALA A 19 -0.21 -18.45 -21.91
N ALA A 20 -1.40 -18.57 -22.51
CA ALA A 20 -2.39 -17.51 -22.40
C ALA A 20 -2.96 -17.50 -20.99
N ALA A 21 -2.95 -16.34 -20.33
CA ALA A 21 -3.48 -16.17 -18.97
C ALA A 21 -4.88 -16.79 -18.81
N THR A 22 -5.13 -17.35 -17.63
CA THR A 22 -6.43 -17.93 -17.27
C THR A 22 -7.44 -16.81 -17.05
N ASN A 23 -8.51 -16.79 -17.85
CA ASN A 23 -9.54 -15.78 -17.73
C ASN A 23 -10.41 -16.02 -16.48
N CYS A 24 -10.56 -15.04 -15.61
CA CYS A 24 -11.30 -15.17 -14.36
C CYS A 24 -12.79 -15.52 -14.57
N SER A 25 -13.38 -15.07 -15.68
CA SER A 25 -14.75 -15.43 -16.08
C SER A 25 -14.95 -16.90 -16.45
N SER A 26 -13.86 -17.69 -16.57
CA SER A 26 -13.97 -19.14 -16.71
C SER A 26 -14.42 -19.84 -15.43
N PHE A 27 -14.35 -19.16 -14.28
CA PHE A 27 -14.82 -19.67 -13.00
C PHE A 27 -16.25 -19.19 -12.71
N PRO A 28 -17.07 -20.00 -12.00
CA PRO A 28 -18.40 -19.59 -11.59
C PRO A 28 -18.38 -18.26 -10.82
N ASN A 29 -19.20 -17.31 -11.28
CA ASN A 29 -19.30 -15.96 -10.71
C ASN A 29 -17.98 -15.18 -10.66
N ASN A 30 -17.02 -15.49 -11.55
CA ASN A 30 -15.70 -14.86 -11.58
C ASN A 30 -14.91 -15.09 -10.27
N VAL A 31 -15.10 -16.25 -9.63
CA VAL A 31 -14.44 -16.61 -8.36
C VAL A 31 -13.51 -17.81 -8.56
N VAL A 32 -12.21 -17.56 -8.49
CA VAL A 32 -11.19 -18.62 -8.45
C VAL A 32 -11.29 -19.33 -7.10
N THR A 33 -11.51 -20.65 -7.10
CA THR A 33 -11.72 -21.45 -5.87
C THR A 33 -10.69 -22.57 -5.67
N GLY A 34 -9.74 -22.71 -6.59
CA GLY A 34 -8.70 -23.74 -6.57
C GLY A 34 -7.34 -23.21 -7.06
N ASN A 35 -6.51 -24.11 -7.60
CA ASN A 35 -5.15 -23.78 -8.00
C ASN A 35 -5.10 -23.36 -9.47
N VAL A 36 -4.51 -22.20 -9.74
CA VAL A 36 -4.15 -21.73 -11.08
C VAL A 36 -2.63 -21.66 -11.15
N ASN A 37 -2.01 -22.43 -12.04
CA ASN A 37 -0.55 -22.42 -12.25
C ASN A 37 -0.16 -21.54 -13.44
N ASP A 38 -0.78 -20.36 -13.51
CA ASP A 38 -0.64 -19.39 -14.58
C ASP A 38 -1.11 -18.01 -14.05
N ASP A 39 -0.96 -16.98 -14.86
CA ASP A 39 -1.55 -15.67 -14.59
C ASP A 39 -3.08 -15.76 -14.68
N VAL A 40 -3.77 -14.94 -13.89
CA VAL A 40 -5.23 -14.76 -13.94
C VAL A 40 -5.54 -13.38 -14.51
N PHE A 41 -6.43 -13.32 -15.48
CA PHE A 41 -6.82 -12.08 -16.15
C PHE A 41 -8.32 -11.83 -16.05
N ALA A 42 -8.71 -10.60 -15.74
CA ALA A 42 -10.09 -10.13 -15.74
C ALA A 42 -10.22 -8.80 -16.51
N SER A 43 -11.37 -8.57 -17.14
CA SER A 43 -11.59 -7.34 -17.91
C SER A 43 -13.05 -6.91 -17.88
N GLY A 44 -13.33 -5.75 -17.29
CA GLY A 44 -14.67 -5.17 -17.21
C GLY A 44 -15.60 -5.90 -16.21
N TYR A 45 -15.05 -6.60 -15.22
CA TYR A 45 -15.80 -7.20 -14.12
C TYR A 45 -14.91 -7.51 -12.92
N THR A 46 -15.51 -7.62 -11.73
CA THR A 46 -14.84 -8.03 -10.50
C THR A 46 -14.34 -9.48 -10.58
N CYS A 47 -13.06 -9.69 -10.26
CA CYS A 47 -12.45 -11.00 -10.09
C CYS A 47 -12.16 -11.26 -8.60
N THR A 48 -12.53 -12.44 -8.10
CA THR A 48 -12.24 -12.83 -6.71
C THR A 48 -11.34 -14.05 -6.66
N ILE A 49 -10.22 -13.95 -5.96
CA ILE A 49 -9.40 -15.08 -5.52
C ILE A 49 -9.93 -15.53 -4.15
N ALA A 50 -10.70 -16.63 -4.11
CA ALA A 50 -11.30 -17.11 -2.87
C ALA A 50 -10.25 -17.54 -1.85
N ALA A 51 -10.64 -17.62 -0.57
CA ALA A 51 -9.74 -17.97 0.52
C ALA A 51 -9.06 -19.35 0.36
N SER A 52 -9.67 -20.28 -0.37
CA SER A 52 -9.10 -21.60 -0.66
C SER A 52 -8.28 -21.65 -1.95
N ALA A 53 -8.21 -20.55 -2.70
CA ALA A 53 -7.56 -20.49 -3.99
C ALA A 53 -6.08 -20.12 -3.89
N PHE A 54 -5.33 -20.58 -4.87
CA PHE A 54 -3.90 -20.38 -4.99
C PHE A 54 -3.56 -20.05 -6.45
N VAL A 55 -2.98 -18.89 -6.69
CA VAL A 55 -2.52 -18.46 -8.01
C VAL A 55 -0.99 -18.43 -8.01
N ASN A 56 -0.37 -19.34 -8.76
CA ASN A 56 1.07 -19.35 -9.01
C ASN A 56 1.40 -18.55 -10.27
N GLY A 57 1.09 -17.26 -10.22
CA GLY A 57 1.22 -16.28 -11.28
C GLY A 57 0.78 -14.92 -10.77
N ASN A 58 0.64 -13.97 -11.68
CA ASN A 58 0.10 -12.65 -11.40
C ASN A 58 -1.43 -12.65 -11.53
N VAL A 59 -2.09 -11.66 -10.94
CA VAL A 59 -3.50 -11.39 -11.20
C VAL A 59 -3.64 -9.98 -11.75
N LEU A 60 -4.18 -9.86 -12.96
CA LEU A 60 -4.39 -8.59 -13.63
C LEU A 60 -5.89 -8.39 -13.85
N GLN A 61 -6.41 -7.24 -13.46
CA GLN A 61 -7.73 -6.78 -13.85
C GLN A 61 -7.63 -5.45 -14.57
N VAL A 62 -8.41 -5.30 -15.64
CA VAL A 62 -8.42 -4.07 -16.46
C VAL A 62 -9.85 -3.59 -16.68
N GLY A 63 -10.05 -2.29 -16.81
CA GLY A 63 -11.37 -1.68 -16.98
C GLY A 63 -12.22 -1.71 -15.69
N ASP A 64 -13.53 -1.55 -15.80
CA ASP A 64 -14.37 -1.48 -14.58
C ASP A 64 -14.39 -2.83 -13.84
N GLY A 65 -14.31 -2.82 -12.50
CA GLY A 65 -14.40 -4.03 -11.67
C GLY A 65 -13.40 -4.02 -10.52
N ASP A 66 -13.57 -4.92 -9.54
CA ASP A 66 -12.61 -5.02 -8.43
C ASP A 66 -11.71 -6.25 -8.56
N LEU A 67 -10.51 -6.17 -7.99
CA LEU A 67 -9.68 -7.33 -7.70
C LEU A 67 -9.75 -7.67 -6.21
N VAL A 68 -10.48 -8.74 -5.87
CA VAL A 68 -10.66 -9.17 -4.47
C VAL A 68 -9.80 -10.39 -4.16
N ILE A 69 -8.81 -10.24 -3.30
CA ILE A 69 -7.88 -11.30 -2.93
C ILE A 69 -8.13 -11.73 -1.49
N ARG A 70 -8.58 -12.98 -1.33
CA ARG A 70 -8.76 -13.65 -0.04
C ARG A 70 -7.89 -14.89 0.12
N GLY A 71 -7.44 -15.45 -1.01
CA GLY A 71 -6.52 -16.57 -1.07
C GLY A 71 -5.07 -16.12 -1.21
N ILE A 72 -4.27 -16.95 -1.87
CA ILE A 72 -2.83 -16.69 -2.06
C ILE A 72 -2.55 -16.41 -3.53
N VAL A 73 -1.82 -15.33 -3.79
CA VAL A 73 -1.25 -14.98 -5.10
C VAL A 73 0.27 -14.92 -4.93
N ASN A 74 1.01 -15.79 -5.61
CA ASN A 74 2.48 -15.79 -5.51
C ASN A 74 3.14 -14.64 -6.27
N GLY A 75 2.51 -14.18 -7.34
CA GLY A 75 2.97 -13.04 -8.15
C GLY A 75 2.44 -11.71 -7.64
N ALA A 76 2.44 -10.72 -8.54
CA ALA A 76 1.87 -9.40 -8.32
C ALA A 76 0.36 -9.38 -8.57
N ALA A 77 -0.30 -8.34 -8.07
CA ALA A 77 -1.70 -8.05 -8.36
C ALA A 77 -1.81 -6.61 -8.88
N GLU A 78 -2.42 -6.46 -10.05
CA GLU A 78 -2.50 -5.18 -10.76
C GLU A 78 -3.95 -4.91 -11.19
N GLU A 79 -4.40 -3.67 -10.99
CA GLU A 79 -5.67 -3.15 -11.48
C GLU A 79 -5.39 -1.88 -12.29
N THR A 80 -5.87 -1.85 -13.54
CA THR A 80 -5.67 -0.73 -14.48
C THR A 80 -7.01 -0.29 -15.06
N GLY A 81 -7.96 0.09 -14.19
CA GLY A 81 -9.28 0.52 -14.58
C GLY A 81 -10.01 1.29 -13.47
N ASN A 82 -11.34 1.40 -13.59
CA ASN A 82 -12.14 2.03 -12.54
C ASN A 82 -12.54 0.97 -11.52
N GLY A 83 -11.58 0.57 -10.71
CA GLY A 83 -11.65 -0.61 -9.87
C GLY A 83 -11.09 -0.41 -8.49
N SER A 84 -10.96 -1.49 -7.72
CA SER A 84 -10.22 -1.44 -6.46
C SER A 84 -9.55 -2.76 -6.19
N ILE A 85 -8.35 -2.71 -5.60
CA ILE A 85 -7.68 -3.90 -5.09
C ILE A 85 -8.07 -4.06 -3.63
N ILE A 86 -8.65 -5.21 -3.28
CA ILE A 86 -9.09 -5.52 -1.92
C ILE A 86 -8.42 -6.80 -1.46
N VAL A 87 -7.41 -6.69 -0.58
CA VAL A 87 -6.76 -7.85 0.04
C VAL A 87 -7.29 -8.05 1.45
N ALA A 88 -8.13 -9.07 1.63
CA ALA A 88 -8.82 -9.34 2.88
C ALA A 88 -8.52 -10.76 3.39
N LYS A 89 -7.57 -10.86 4.33
CA LYS A 89 -6.96 -12.13 4.82
C LYS A 89 -6.20 -12.91 3.75
N GLY A 90 -5.81 -12.23 2.67
CA GLY A 90 -5.06 -12.82 1.58
C GLY A 90 -3.55 -12.69 1.75
N GLU A 91 -2.82 -13.40 0.91
CA GLU A 91 -1.37 -13.24 0.77
C GLU A 91 -1.05 -12.87 -0.68
N VAL A 92 -0.22 -11.85 -0.87
CA VAL A 92 0.34 -11.50 -2.17
C VAL A 92 1.86 -11.50 -2.08
N GLY A 93 2.49 -12.30 -2.93
CA GLY A 93 3.93 -12.52 -2.96
C GLY A 93 4.71 -11.42 -3.68
N GLY A 94 4.05 -10.70 -4.60
CA GLY A 94 4.60 -9.55 -5.32
C GLY A 94 3.99 -8.22 -4.88
N ASN A 95 4.08 -7.24 -5.78
CA ASN A 95 3.55 -5.89 -5.57
C ASN A 95 2.03 -5.84 -5.76
N LEU A 96 1.38 -4.87 -5.12
CA LEU A 96 0.04 -4.40 -5.48
C LEU A 96 0.18 -3.10 -6.25
N THR A 97 -0.47 -2.97 -7.39
CA THR A 97 -0.49 -1.72 -8.17
C THR A 97 -1.91 -1.40 -8.62
N GLU A 98 -2.43 -0.26 -8.20
CA GLU A 98 -3.62 0.37 -8.77
C GLU A 98 -3.13 1.59 -9.57
N ALA A 99 -3.52 1.70 -10.84
CA ALA A 99 -3.00 2.73 -11.75
C ALA A 99 -4.04 3.74 -12.28
N ASP A 100 -5.32 3.60 -11.97
CA ASP A 100 -6.41 4.37 -12.57
C ASP A 100 -7.33 4.99 -11.50
N ALA A 101 -8.62 4.65 -11.42
CA ALA A 101 -9.51 5.30 -10.46
C ALA A 101 -10.02 4.25 -9.50
N GLY A 102 -9.57 4.33 -8.25
CA GLY A 102 -9.76 3.20 -7.37
C GLY A 102 -9.27 3.39 -5.98
N ASN A 103 -9.10 2.29 -5.26
CA ASN A 103 -8.47 2.29 -3.95
C ASN A 103 -7.74 0.97 -3.77
N ILE A 104 -6.67 1.00 -3.00
CA ILE A 104 -6.09 -0.23 -2.44
C ILE A 104 -6.55 -0.36 -1.00
N THR A 105 -7.24 -1.46 -0.71
CA THR A 105 -7.73 -1.76 0.64
C THR A 105 -7.10 -3.05 1.15
N ILE A 106 -6.30 -2.96 2.21
CA ILE A 106 -5.66 -4.10 2.87
C ILE A 106 -6.28 -4.28 4.25
N ARG A 107 -6.89 -5.45 4.50
CA ARG A 107 -7.56 -5.76 5.77
C ARG A 107 -7.18 -7.11 6.33
N GLY A 108 -7.22 -7.23 7.65
CA GLY A 108 -7.33 -8.51 8.33
C GLY A 108 -6.10 -9.41 8.27
N GLY A 109 -4.96 -8.95 8.78
CA GLY A 109 -3.73 -9.75 8.89
C GLY A 109 -3.18 -10.23 7.54
N SER A 110 -3.58 -9.60 6.45
CA SER A 110 -3.05 -9.86 5.11
C SER A 110 -1.54 -9.66 5.09
N THR A 111 -0.86 -10.45 4.26
CA THR A 111 0.59 -10.35 4.06
C THR A 111 0.88 -9.93 2.63
N ILE A 112 1.57 -8.80 2.46
CA ILE A 112 2.10 -8.36 1.17
C ILE A 112 3.61 -8.45 1.26
N LYS A 113 4.24 -9.22 0.39
CA LYS A 113 5.71 -9.38 0.40
C LYS A 113 6.40 -8.34 -0.48
N GLY A 114 5.68 -7.72 -1.40
CA GLY A 114 6.14 -6.60 -2.21
C GLY A 114 5.68 -5.25 -1.66
N SER A 115 5.81 -4.22 -2.51
CA SER A 115 5.29 -2.88 -2.22
C SER A 115 3.83 -2.74 -2.64
N VAL A 116 3.17 -1.73 -2.08
CA VAL A 116 1.82 -1.32 -2.42
C VAL A 116 1.92 0.05 -3.06
N GLU A 117 1.49 0.18 -4.31
CA GLU A 117 1.54 1.41 -5.07
C GLU A 117 0.15 1.78 -5.60
N GLU A 118 -0.35 2.92 -5.17
CA GLU A 118 -1.49 3.60 -5.81
C GLU A 118 -0.89 4.74 -6.65
N ALA A 119 -1.06 4.68 -7.97
CA ALA A 119 -0.53 5.66 -8.93
C ALA A 119 -1.63 6.47 -9.64
N GLY A 120 -2.88 6.17 -9.35
CA GLY A 120 -4.08 6.72 -9.92
C GLY A 120 -4.78 7.75 -9.01
N ILE A 121 -6.06 7.98 -9.29
CA ILE A 121 -6.95 8.80 -8.49
C ILE A 121 -7.66 7.89 -7.49
N GLY A 122 -7.09 7.78 -6.30
CA GLY A 122 -7.58 6.85 -5.31
C GLY A 122 -7.09 7.11 -3.91
N SER A 123 -6.88 6.06 -3.13
CA SER A 123 -6.39 6.13 -1.75
C SER A 123 -5.98 4.73 -1.29
N VAL A 124 -4.90 4.63 -0.53
CA VAL A 124 -4.57 3.41 0.23
C VAL A 124 -5.22 3.40 1.62
N PHE A 125 -6.00 2.35 1.90
CA PHE A 125 -6.56 2.05 3.21
C PHE A 125 -6.00 0.75 3.77
N VAL A 126 -5.24 0.84 4.87
CA VAL A 126 -4.79 -0.33 5.64
C VAL A 126 -5.51 -0.38 6.97
N THR A 127 -6.22 -1.49 7.22
CA THR A 127 -6.91 -1.73 8.49
C THR A 127 -6.48 -3.06 9.08
N VAL A 128 -5.78 -3.02 10.21
CA VAL A 128 -5.41 -4.21 10.97
C VAL A 128 -6.49 -4.46 12.03
N ASP A 129 -7.58 -5.10 11.61
CA ASP A 129 -8.78 -5.44 12.41
C ASP A 129 -8.81 -6.89 12.90
N LEU A 130 -7.73 -7.63 12.67
CA LEU A 130 -7.53 -8.99 13.17
C LEU A 130 -6.15 -9.13 13.81
N PRO A 131 -5.99 -10.10 14.74
CA PRO A 131 -4.69 -10.41 15.30
C PRO A 131 -3.69 -10.77 14.20
N GLY A 132 -2.51 -10.14 14.24
CA GLY A 132 -1.45 -10.35 13.25
C GLY A 132 -0.67 -9.08 12.98
N VAL A 133 0.12 -9.14 11.92
CA VAL A 133 0.89 -8.01 11.41
C VAL A 133 0.56 -7.85 9.93
N VAL A 134 0.18 -6.65 9.50
CA VAL A 134 0.26 -6.30 8.08
C VAL A 134 1.67 -5.80 7.84
N ASN A 135 2.40 -6.50 6.97
CA ASN A 135 3.73 -6.10 6.52
C ASN A 135 3.59 -5.58 5.08
N ALA A 136 3.87 -4.30 4.84
CA ALA A 136 3.79 -3.68 3.53
C ALA A 136 4.46 -2.30 3.52
N ASP A 137 5.31 -2.03 2.53
CA ASP A 137 5.71 -0.67 2.19
C ASP A 137 4.67 -0.06 1.24
N ILE A 138 4.22 1.15 1.54
CA ILE A 138 3.13 1.84 0.86
C ILE A 138 3.68 3.08 0.17
N LEU A 139 3.36 3.23 -1.11
CA LEU A 139 3.57 4.41 -1.92
C LEU A 139 2.22 4.85 -2.51
N GLU A 140 1.77 6.05 -2.15
CA GLU A 140 0.71 6.75 -2.87
C GLU A 140 1.38 7.84 -3.72
N SER A 141 1.24 7.71 -5.04
CA SER A 141 1.90 8.55 -6.03
C SER A 141 0.95 9.25 -6.98
N GLY A 142 -0.35 9.07 -6.78
CA GLY A 142 -1.39 9.87 -7.40
C GLY A 142 -2.27 10.53 -6.33
N PRO A 143 -3.25 11.36 -6.75
CA PRO A 143 -4.10 12.12 -5.84
C PRO A 143 -4.94 11.21 -4.95
N GLY A 144 -4.59 11.16 -3.67
CA GLY A 144 -5.18 10.23 -2.72
C GLY A 144 -4.68 10.36 -1.28
N ASN A 145 -5.40 9.75 -0.35
CA ASN A 145 -4.99 9.72 1.05
C ASN A 145 -4.42 8.35 1.41
N VAL A 146 -3.41 8.32 2.27
CA VAL A 146 -3.01 7.06 2.94
C VAL A 146 -3.59 7.02 4.34
N THR A 147 -4.36 5.98 4.65
CA THR A 147 -4.88 5.74 6.00
C THR A 147 -4.44 4.39 6.54
N VAL A 148 -3.67 4.39 7.62
CA VAL A 148 -3.26 3.17 8.34
C VAL A 148 -3.91 3.14 9.72
N THR A 149 -4.71 2.11 9.97
CA THR A 149 -5.40 1.92 11.26
C THR A 149 -5.07 0.56 11.87
N ALA A 150 -4.32 0.56 12.95
CA ALA A 150 -3.98 -0.62 13.75
C ALA A 150 -4.92 -0.74 14.96
N THR A 151 -5.93 -1.62 14.88
CA THR A 151 -6.99 -1.73 15.91
C THR A 151 -6.95 -3.02 16.73
N VAL A 152 -6.57 -4.14 16.11
CA VAL A 152 -6.51 -5.48 16.71
C VAL A 152 -5.20 -6.22 16.36
N GLY A 153 -4.32 -5.58 15.60
CA GLY A 153 -2.99 -6.08 15.26
C GLY A 153 -2.05 -4.92 14.92
N SER A 154 -0.83 -5.25 14.50
CA SER A 154 0.22 -4.26 14.24
C SER A 154 0.45 -4.05 12.74
N PHE A 155 1.07 -2.92 12.41
CA PHE A 155 1.58 -2.62 11.08
C PHE A 155 3.10 -2.54 11.12
N GLU A 156 3.76 -3.11 10.12
CA GLU A 156 5.21 -2.98 9.89
C GLU A 156 5.45 -2.62 8.42
N GLY A 157 6.19 -1.56 8.15
CA GLY A 157 6.42 -1.03 6.81
C GLY A 157 6.43 0.49 6.80
N SER A 158 6.90 1.07 5.71
CA SER A 158 6.96 2.53 5.54
C SER A 158 5.78 3.03 4.71
N VAL A 159 5.39 4.28 4.95
CA VAL A 159 4.35 4.98 4.20
C VAL A 159 4.98 6.19 3.54
N ILE A 160 4.82 6.31 2.24
CA ILE A 160 5.22 7.48 1.46
C ILE A 160 4.00 7.93 0.66
N GLU A 161 3.61 9.17 0.84
CA GLU A 161 2.62 9.86 0.01
C GLU A 161 3.39 10.98 -0.73
N THR A 162 3.18 11.11 -2.04
CA THR A 162 3.94 12.05 -2.88
C THR A 162 3.12 12.98 -3.76
N GLU A 163 1.82 12.76 -3.91
CA GLU A 163 1.00 13.56 -4.82
C GLU A 163 -0.43 13.73 -4.31
N GLY A 164 -0.68 14.83 -3.61
CA GLY A 164 -2.00 15.34 -3.31
C GLY A 164 -2.80 14.47 -2.34
N GLY A 165 -2.69 14.73 -1.05
CA GLY A 165 -3.67 14.20 -0.10
C GLY A 165 -3.28 14.40 1.35
N SER A 166 -3.30 13.35 2.15
CA SER A 166 -2.91 13.40 3.57
C SER A 166 -2.64 11.99 4.06
N VAL A 167 -1.74 11.88 5.04
CA VAL A 167 -1.46 10.61 5.71
C VAL A 167 -2.09 10.60 7.10
N THR A 168 -2.96 9.63 7.35
CA THR A 168 -3.55 9.40 8.68
C THR A 168 -3.10 8.07 9.26
N VAL A 169 -2.48 8.11 10.44
CA VAL A 169 -2.09 6.91 11.19
C VAL A 169 -2.86 6.86 12.50
N THR A 170 -3.50 5.73 12.78
CA THR A 170 -4.16 5.46 14.06
C THR A 170 -3.64 4.15 14.65
N VAL A 171 -3.15 4.18 15.88
CA VAL A 171 -2.67 3.00 16.60
C VAL A 171 -3.38 2.88 17.94
N ASN A 172 -4.18 1.82 18.11
CA ASN A 172 -4.86 1.53 19.37
C ASN A 172 -3.89 1.00 20.43
N ALA A 173 -4.28 1.17 21.70
CA ALA A 173 -3.53 0.63 22.83
C ALA A 173 -3.30 -0.88 22.70
N GLY A 174 -2.07 -1.32 22.97
CA GLY A 174 -1.66 -2.73 22.87
C GLY A 174 -1.13 -3.16 21.49
N TYR A 175 -1.19 -2.28 20.48
CA TYR A 175 -0.69 -2.55 19.13
C TYR A 175 0.41 -1.58 18.73
N SER A 176 1.04 -1.85 17.58
CA SER A 176 2.16 -1.05 17.10
C SER A 176 2.08 -0.68 15.63
N PHE A 177 2.69 0.45 15.30
CA PHE A 177 3.15 0.80 13.96
C PHE A 177 4.68 0.84 13.99
N LYS A 178 5.35 0.17 13.06
CA LYS A 178 6.80 0.27 12.90
C LYS A 178 7.18 0.57 11.46
N GLY A 179 7.90 1.66 11.27
CA GLY A 179 8.36 2.17 9.98
C GLY A 179 8.22 3.67 9.90
N SER A 180 8.67 4.25 8.79
CA SER A 180 8.61 5.71 8.61
C SER A 180 7.33 6.13 7.89
N VAL A 181 6.92 7.38 8.12
CA VAL A 181 5.84 8.04 7.40
C VAL A 181 6.41 9.31 6.78
N GLU A 182 6.25 9.46 5.48
CA GLU A 182 6.67 10.65 4.73
C GLU A 182 5.50 11.12 3.86
N GLU A 183 5.24 12.41 3.89
CA GLU A 183 4.31 13.13 3.00
C GLU A 183 5.15 14.22 2.31
N TYR A 184 4.97 14.41 0.99
CA TYR A 184 5.77 15.34 0.18
C TYR A 184 4.97 16.48 -0.48
N ASP A 185 3.69 16.67 -0.15
CA ASP A 185 2.80 17.63 -0.78
C ASP A 185 2.20 18.68 0.19
N ALA A 186 1.16 19.38 -0.25
CA ALA A 186 0.45 20.34 0.60
C ALA A 186 -0.53 19.68 1.59
N GLY A 187 -0.47 18.36 1.73
CA GLY A 187 -1.33 17.55 2.55
C GLY A 187 -1.08 17.73 4.03
N SER A 188 -1.30 16.72 4.84
CA SER A 188 -0.95 16.79 6.26
C SER A 188 -0.79 15.38 6.79
N VAL A 189 0.11 15.23 7.76
CA VAL A 189 0.24 14.00 8.52
C VAL A 189 -0.46 14.13 9.88
N LEU A 190 -1.42 13.25 10.13
CA LEU A 190 -2.07 13.10 11.43
C LEU A 190 -1.82 11.71 12.01
N ALA A 191 -1.08 11.65 13.12
CA ALA A 191 -0.85 10.43 13.88
C ALA A 191 -1.58 10.46 15.24
N THR A 192 -2.60 9.61 15.40
CA THR A 192 -3.32 9.38 16.66
C THR A 192 -2.86 8.06 17.30
N LEU A 193 -2.03 8.16 18.33
CA LEU A 193 -1.26 7.05 18.90
C LEU A 193 -1.63 6.80 20.36
N ASN A 194 -2.39 5.74 20.59
CA ASN A 194 -2.68 5.19 21.92
C ASN A 194 -1.87 3.92 22.23
N GLY A 195 -1.25 3.32 21.20
CA GLY A 195 -0.32 2.20 21.31
C GLY A 195 1.14 2.63 21.20
N PHE A 196 1.94 1.86 20.47
CA PHE A 196 3.36 2.10 20.26
C PHE A 196 3.66 2.48 18.80
N PHE A 197 4.44 3.54 18.59
CA PHE A 197 4.95 3.91 17.27
C PHE A 197 6.49 3.90 17.30
N GLU A 198 7.11 3.26 16.32
CA GLU A 198 8.57 3.28 16.12
C GLU A 198 8.94 3.61 14.67
N GLY A 199 9.64 4.72 14.48
CA GLY A 199 10.05 5.25 13.18
C GLY A 199 9.98 6.77 13.15
N ASN A 200 10.23 7.36 11.99
CA ASN A 200 10.14 8.81 11.82
C ASN A 200 8.83 9.20 11.15
N ILE A 201 8.33 10.39 11.45
CA ILE A 201 7.25 11.02 10.70
C ILE A 201 7.76 12.35 10.14
N ALA A 202 7.66 12.54 8.83
CA ALA A 202 8.05 13.76 8.16
C ALA A 202 6.91 14.28 7.27
N GLU A 203 6.67 15.58 7.38
CA GLU A 203 5.82 16.37 6.49
C GLU A 203 6.75 17.31 5.70
N LEU A 204 6.97 17.02 4.42
CA LEU A 204 8.14 17.53 3.68
C LEU A 204 7.83 18.76 2.82
N ASP A 205 6.58 19.22 2.76
CA ASP A 205 6.21 20.42 2.01
C ASP A 205 5.28 21.36 2.80
N LEU A 206 4.11 21.74 2.27
CA LEU A 206 3.33 22.86 2.81
C LEU A 206 2.38 22.47 3.94
N GLY A 207 2.24 21.17 4.22
CA GLY A 207 1.27 20.60 5.12
C GLY A 207 1.58 20.75 6.61
N ASN A 208 0.72 20.14 7.44
CA ASN A 208 0.91 20.16 8.90
C ASN A 208 1.18 18.75 9.43
N LEU A 209 2.02 18.68 10.46
CA LEU A 209 2.27 17.45 11.21
C LEU A 209 1.62 17.53 12.59
N GLU A 210 0.63 16.69 12.86
CA GLU A 210 0.03 16.53 14.19
C GLU A 210 0.28 15.12 14.74
N THR A 211 0.92 15.04 15.90
CA THR A 211 1.07 13.81 16.68
C THR A 211 0.31 13.94 18.01
N ARG A 212 -0.60 13.01 18.30
CA ARG A 212 -1.44 13.05 19.51
C ARG A 212 -1.76 11.68 20.08
N GLY A 213 -2.14 11.63 21.34
CA GLY A 213 -2.64 10.42 22.02
C GLY A 213 -1.90 10.12 23.32
N ALA A 214 -2.26 8.99 23.95
CA ALA A 214 -1.73 8.57 25.24
C ALA A 214 -0.67 7.46 25.16
N GLY A 215 -0.26 7.09 23.95
CA GLY A 215 0.71 6.03 23.68
C GLY A 215 2.16 6.47 23.81
N THR A 216 3.06 5.64 23.29
CA THR A 216 4.50 5.90 23.21
C THR A 216 4.91 6.13 21.76
N PHE A 217 5.72 7.16 21.53
CA PHE A 217 6.33 7.44 20.23
C PHE A 217 7.86 7.35 20.34
N LYS A 218 8.50 6.62 19.43
CA LYS A 218 9.96 6.48 19.36
C LYS A 218 10.47 6.81 17.96
N GLY A 219 11.20 7.91 17.84
CA GLY A 219 11.77 8.43 16.60
C GLY A 219 11.61 9.95 16.52
N ASN A 220 11.71 10.51 15.31
CA ASN A 220 11.57 11.95 15.11
C ASN A 220 10.22 12.33 14.49
N SER A 221 9.72 13.51 14.83
CA SER A 221 8.68 14.20 14.07
C SER A 221 9.29 15.46 13.43
N GLU A 222 9.16 15.58 12.11
CA GLU A 222 9.88 16.56 11.28
C GLU A 222 8.90 17.26 10.33
N HIS A 223 9.08 18.56 10.08
CA HIS A 223 8.21 19.30 9.16
C HIS A 223 8.98 20.38 8.37
N ALA A 224 8.46 20.76 7.21
CA ALA A 224 8.92 21.91 6.43
C ALA A 224 8.04 23.16 6.65
N LEU A 225 8.58 24.34 6.32
CA LEU A 225 7.81 25.60 6.28
C LEU A 225 7.10 25.74 4.93
N PRO A 226 5.90 26.35 4.88
CA PRO A 226 5.22 27.11 5.93
C PRO A 226 4.35 26.27 6.86
N GLY A 227 4.42 24.94 6.75
CA GLY A 227 3.73 23.99 7.60
C GLY A 227 3.94 24.22 9.10
N THR A 228 3.06 23.64 9.91
CA THR A 228 3.20 23.64 11.37
C THR A 228 3.32 22.24 11.91
N CYS A 229 4.03 22.08 13.02
CA CYS A 229 4.10 20.82 13.74
C CYS A 229 3.59 20.97 15.17
N VAL A 230 2.69 20.06 15.56
CA VAL A 230 2.11 19.98 16.90
C VAL A 230 2.29 18.57 17.45
N ASN A 231 2.68 18.51 18.72
CA ASN A 231 2.82 17.26 19.46
C ASN A 231 2.12 17.37 20.82
N SER A 232 1.32 16.36 21.15
CA SER A 232 0.67 16.21 22.46
C SER A 232 0.90 14.85 23.13
N ILE A 233 1.81 14.02 22.60
CA ILE A 233 2.17 12.72 23.16
C ILE A 233 3.15 12.93 24.32
N ALA A 234 2.78 12.46 25.52
CA ALA A 234 3.60 12.64 26.72
C ALA A 234 4.86 11.76 26.73
N ASP A 235 4.77 10.51 26.26
CA ASP A 235 5.91 9.58 26.17
C ASP A 235 6.49 9.61 24.75
N PHE A 236 7.15 10.72 24.43
CA PHE A 236 7.84 10.93 23.16
C PHE A 236 9.36 10.77 23.32
N GLN A 237 9.96 9.91 22.50
CA GLN A 237 11.37 9.52 22.58
C GLN A 237 12.07 9.82 21.25
N GLY A 238 12.57 11.06 21.13
CA GLY A 238 13.34 11.55 19.98
C GLY A 238 13.18 13.06 19.79
N ALA A 239 13.40 13.56 18.58
CA ALA A 239 13.23 14.99 18.27
C ALA A 239 11.76 15.30 17.97
N VAL A 240 11.18 16.26 18.69
CA VAL A 240 9.80 16.71 18.49
C VAL A 240 9.79 17.93 17.59
N CYS A 241 9.03 17.85 16.51
CA CYS A 241 8.76 18.97 15.60
C CYS A 241 10.03 19.68 15.14
N ASN A 242 11.00 18.87 14.70
CA ASN A 242 12.21 19.39 14.09
C ASN A 242 11.84 20.08 12.77
N LEU A 243 12.54 21.18 12.47
CA LEU A 243 12.40 21.85 11.19
C LEU A 243 13.42 21.28 10.21
N LEU A 244 12.96 20.98 8.99
CA LEU A 244 13.76 20.45 7.89
C LEU A 244 14.48 21.55 7.09
#